data_AF-A0A3R5WRK5-F1
#
_entry.id   AF-A0A3R5WRK5-F1
#
_cell.length_a   1.000
_cell.length_b   1.000
_cell.length_c   1.000
_cell.angle_alpha   90.00
_cell.angle_beta   90.00
_cell.angle_gamma   90.00
#
_symmetry.space_group_name_H-M   'P 1'
#
loop_
_entity.id
_entity.type
_entity.pdbx_description
1 polymer ?
#
loop_
_entity_poly.entity_id
_entity_poly.type
_entity_poly.pdbx_seq_one_letter_code
_entity_poly.pdbx_strand_id
1 'polypeptide(L)'
;MSTGISMSSVNKIKELADNGDYSLALDILEHQDLSKSLSPQFIRICGEVYYENGRYADARAALVRAHSMAPAGNKIIYSIIKLYLSMGFRKQAEHYFEIYRFNQESKDAGTYRIEYMIAKAYHKPVNELYSILVSANDVETSEEWDYEMLLLHAYIRNKDKFDSAAIEFKAKYRNSSRLSTLDSLIENTESLESKVYIFPCEDRNDDDPEQEEIREFEKKILDEDDLKIHPKDAKS
;
A
#
# COMPACT_ATOMS: atom_id res chain seq x y z
N MET A 1 -25.62 21.68 3.01
CA MET A 1 -24.95 22.01 4.29
C MET A 1 -23.96 20.88 4.57
N SER A 2 -22.65 21.13 4.40
CA SER A 2 -21.61 20.13 4.70
C SER A 2 -21.50 19.99 6.22
N THR A 3 -22.09 18.94 6.77
CA THR A 3 -21.88 18.53 8.16
C THR A 3 -20.40 18.20 8.33
N GLY A 4 -19.76 18.79 9.34
CA GLY A 4 -18.41 18.35 9.73
C GLY A 4 -18.39 16.84 9.99
N ILE A 5 -17.21 16.23 9.90
CA ILE A 5 -17.07 14.78 10.03
C ILE A 5 -17.57 14.35 11.42
N SER A 6 -18.64 13.54 11.45
CA SER A 6 -19.17 13.04 12.72
C SER A 6 -18.27 11.95 13.28
N MET A 7 -18.08 11.92 14.60
CA MET A 7 -17.24 10.90 15.25
C MET A 7 -17.78 9.47 15.02
N SER A 8 -19.10 9.32 14.90
CA SER A 8 -19.75 8.07 14.51
C SER A 8 -19.36 7.63 13.09
N SER A 9 -19.33 8.55 12.12
CA SER A 9 -18.90 8.25 10.75
C SER A 9 -17.43 7.84 10.72
N VAL A 10 -16.57 8.55 11.46
CA VAL A 10 -15.14 8.20 11.59
C VAL A 10 -14.96 6.76 12.08
N ASN A 11 -15.65 6.41 13.17
CA ASN A 11 -15.51 5.08 13.75
C ASN A 11 -16.06 3.99 12.83
N LYS A 12 -17.18 4.26 12.14
CA LYS A 12 -17.75 3.29 11.20
C LYS A 12 -16.85 3.05 9.99
N ILE A 13 -16.25 4.10 9.43
CA ILE A 13 -15.30 3.98 8.32
C ILE A 13 -14.08 3.16 8.74
N LYS A 14 -13.54 3.41 9.94
CA LYS A 14 -12.41 2.63 10.48
C LYS A 14 -12.77 1.16 10.63
N GLU A 15 -13.92 0.87 11.25
CA GLU A 15 -14.40 -0.50 11.44
C GLU A 15 -14.59 -1.24 10.10
N LEU A 16 -15.20 -0.59 9.11
CA LEU A 16 -15.39 -1.18 7.78
C LEU A 16 -14.05 -1.39 7.06
N ALA A 17 -13.12 -0.44 7.15
CA ALA A 17 -11.78 -0.58 6.58
C ALA A 17 -10.99 -1.72 7.25
N ASP A 18 -11.10 -1.87 8.57
CA ASP A 18 -10.47 -2.96 9.34
C ASP A 18 -11.07 -4.33 8.98
N ASN A 19 -12.36 -4.38 8.64
CA ASN A 19 -13.04 -5.58 8.17
C ASN A 19 -12.81 -5.89 6.68
N GLY A 20 -12.16 -4.97 5.93
CA GLY A 20 -11.96 -5.10 4.48
C GLY A 20 -13.17 -4.72 3.62
N ASP A 21 -14.22 -4.14 4.20
CA ASP A 21 -15.44 -3.70 3.52
C ASP A 21 -15.26 -2.31 2.88
N TYR A 22 -14.25 -2.18 2.01
CA TYR A 22 -13.83 -0.89 1.46
C TYR A 22 -14.90 -0.19 0.62
N SER A 23 -15.77 -0.92 -0.08
CA SER A 23 -16.85 -0.32 -0.86
C SER A 23 -17.90 0.35 0.03
N LEU A 24 -18.29 -0.30 1.13
CA LEU A 24 -19.20 0.30 2.11
C LEU A 24 -18.53 1.47 2.85
N ALA A 25 -17.23 1.37 3.11
CA ALA A 25 -16.47 2.47 3.70
C ALA A 25 -16.45 3.70 2.77
N LEU A 26 -16.30 3.47 1.45
CA LEU A 26 -16.31 4.54 0.44
C LEU A 26 -17.66 5.25 0.40
N ASP A 27 -18.77 4.51 0.39
CA ASP A 27 -20.12 5.09 0.38
C ASP A 27 -20.33 6.07 1.54
N ILE A 28 -19.85 5.73 2.74
CA ILE A 28 -19.94 6.64 3.89
C ILE A 28 -18.98 7.82 3.70
N LEU A 29 -17.76 7.56 3.26
CA LEU A 29 -16.69 8.54 3.09
C LEU A 29 -17.05 9.65 2.10
N GLU A 30 -17.68 9.33 0.98
CA GLU A 30 -18.08 10.30 -0.05
C GLU A 30 -19.08 11.35 0.47
N HIS A 31 -19.84 11.03 1.50
CA HIS A 31 -20.77 11.95 2.15
C HIS A 31 -20.13 12.78 3.28
N GLN A 32 -18.83 12.60 3.55
CA GLN A 32 -18.09 13.33 4.57
C GLN A 32 -17.13 14.36 3.97
N ASP A 33 -16.96 15.47 4.68
CA ASP A 33 -16.04 16.53 4.28
C ASP A 33 -14.65 16.31 4.89
N LEU A 34 -13.79 15.60 4.16
CA LEU A 34 -12.41 15.29 4.52
C LEU A 34 -11.55 16.53 4.82
N SER A 35 -11.87 17.71 4.25
CA SER A 35 -11.13 18.95 4.49
C SER A 35 -11.10 19.32 5.98
N LYS A 36 -12.12 18.89 6.74
CA LYS A 36 -12.29 19.21 8.17
C LYS A 36 -11.63 18.21 9.11
N SER A 37 -11.07 17.11 8.61
CA SER A 37 -10.33 16.17 9.47
C SER A 37 -8.99 16.75 9.91
N LEU A 38 -8.70 16.67 11.21
CA LEU A 38 -7.39 17.04 11.79
C LEU A 38 -6.53 15.82 12.16
N SER A 39 -7.01 14.59 11.91
CA SER A 39 -6.28 13.38 12.25
C SER A 39 -5.56 12.80 11.03
N PRO A 40 -4.20 12.84 10.97
CA PRO A 40 -3.43 12.27 9.87
C PRO A 40 -3.72 10.78 9.69
N GLN A 41 -3.86 10.06 10.81
CA GLN A 41 -4.14 8.62 10.79
C GLN A 41 -5.52 8.30 10.20
N PHE A 42 -6.52 9.15 10.42
CA PHE A 42 -7.83 8.95 9.79
C PHE A 42 -7.80 9.27 8.30
N ILE A 43 -7.11 10.36 7.91
CA ILE A 43 -6.94 10.72 6.49
C ILE A 43 -6.21 9.60 5.75
N ARG A 44 -5.21 8.98 6.38
CA ARG A 44 -4.53 7.79 5.85
C ARG A 44 -5.51 6.64 5.55
N ILE A 45 -6.38 6.30 6.50
CA ILE A 45 -7.40 5.26 6.32
C ILE A 45 -8.34 5.61 5.16
N CYS A 46 -8.72 6.88 5.02
CA CYS A 46 -9.54 7.33 3.90
C CYS A 46 -8.80 7.16 2.55
N GLY A 47 -7.48 7.45 2.53
CA GLY A 47 -6.63 7.18 1.37
C GLY A 47 -6.56 5.69 1.02
N GLU A 48 -6.50 4.81 2.01
CA GLU A 48 -6.57 3.35 1.82
C GLU A 48 -7.92 2.89 1.27
N VAL A 49 -9.02 3.45 1.77
CA VAL A 49 -10.37 3.19 1.23
C VAL A 49 -10.46 3.61 -0.24
N TYR A 50 -9.95 4.79 -0.61
CA TYR A 50 -9.91 5.21 -2.02
C TYR A 50 -9.04 4.29 -2.86
N TYR A 51 -7.87 3.90 -2.35
CA TYR A 51 -6.94 2.99 -3.03
C TYR A 51 -7.58 1.63 -3.34
N GLU A 52 -8.22 0.99 -2.36
CA GLU A 52 -8.82 -0.34 -2.52
C GLU A 52 -10.05 -0.32 -3.45
N ASN A 53 -10.68 0.85 -3.63
CA ASN A 53 -11.75 1.04 -4.62
C ASN A 53 -11.24 1.55 -5.99
N GLY A 54 -9.92 1.59 -6.22
CA GLY A 54 -9.31 2.00 -7.49
C GLY A 54 -9.33 3.52 -7.76
N ARG A 55 -9.73 4.34 -6.79
CA ARG A 55 -9.73 5.81 -6.89
C ARG A 55 -8.34 6.38 -6.55
N TYR A 56 -7.35 6.11 -7.41
CA TYR A 56 -5.95 6.45 -7.14
C TYR A 56 -5.68 7.96 -7.02
N ALA A 57 -6.37 8.79 -7.80
CA ALA A 57 -6.29 10.25 -7.72
C ALA A 57 -6.66 10.77 -6.33
N ASP A 58 -7.81 10.33 -5.80
CA ASP A 58 -8.29 10.73 -4.47
C ASP A 58 -7.43 10.13 -3.35
N ALA A 59 -6.95 8.89 -3.54
CA ALA A 59 -6.02 8.25 -2.63
C ALA A 59 -4.72 9.07 -2.49
N ARG A 60 -4.16 9.55 -3.61
CA ARG A 60 -2.96 10.40 -3.61
C ARG A 60 -3.20 11.69 -2.84
N ALA A 61 -4.28 12.40 -3.14
CA ALA A 61 -4.64 13.64 -2.47
C ALA A 61 -4.75 13.47 -0.94
N ALA A 62 -5.43 12.41 -0.50
CA ALA A 62 -5.59 12.10 0.92
C ALA A 62 -4.24 11.74 1.57
N LEU A 63 -3.45 10.85 0.96
CA LEU A 63 -2.21 10.36 1.54
C LEU A 63 -1.11 11.43 1.60
N VAL A 64 -0.94 12.22 0.53
CA VAL A 64 0.02 13.34 0.51
C VAL A 64 -0.34 14.37 1.60
N ARG A 65 -1.63 14.66 1.76
CA ARG A 65 -2.09 15.53 2.85
C ARG A 65 -1.85 14.91 4.24
N ALA A 66 -2.08 13.61 4.41
CA ALA A 66 -1.77 12.95 5.66
C ALA A 66 -0.27 13.05 5.99
N HIS A 67 0.60 12.89 4.98
CA HIS A 67 2.05 13.02 5.11
C HIS A 67 2.47 14.44 5.48
N SER A 68 1.87 15.46 4.85
CA SER A 68 2.13 16.87 5.19
C SER A 68 1.83 17.19 6.67
N MET A 69 0.85 16.50 7.27
CA MET A 69 0.47 16.69 8.67
C MET A 69 1.32 15.85 9.64
N ALA A 70 1.87 14.73 9.17
CA ALA A 70 2.71 13.84 9.96
C ALA A 70 3.88 13.28 9.11
N PRO A 71 4.94 14.07 8.87
CA PRO A 71 6.05 13.69 7.98
C PRO A 71 6.86 12.48 8.47
N ALA A 72 6.87 12.24 9.78
CA ALA A 72 7.51 11.06 10.40
C ALA A 72 6.56 9.83 10.48
N GLY A 73 5.37 9.91 9.88
CA GLY A 73 4.35 8.88 9.95
C GLY A 73 4.63 7.71 9.02
N ASN A 74 5.48 6.76 9.44
CA ASN A 74 5.88 5.60 8.62
C ASN A 74 4.70 4.79 8.06
N LYS A 75 3.58 4.68 8.79
CA LYS A 75 2.37 4.01 8.27
C LYS A 75 1.77 4.75 7.07
N ILE A 76 1.86 6.09 7.04
CA ILE A 76 1.37 6.92 5.94
C ILE A 76 2.29 6.75 4.73
N ILE A 77 3.60 6.87 4.96
CA ILE A 77 4.62 6.67 3.91
C ILE A 77 4.50 5.28 3.29
N TYR A 78 4.27 4.24 4.11
CA TYR A 78 4.02 2.88 3.63
C TYR A 78 2.83 2.83 2.65
N SER A 79 1.70 3.44 3.01
CA SER A 79 0.51 3.50 2.13
C SER A 79 0.78 4.29 0.84
N ILE A 80 1.59 5.38 0.90
CA ILE A 80 2.00 6.15 -0.29
C ILE A 80 2.85 5.30 -1.24
N ILE A 81 3.83 4.57 -0.71
CA ILE A 81 4.68 3.68 -1.51
C ILE A 81 3.81 2.63 -2.23
N LYS A 82 2.87 1.99 -1.52
CA LYS A 82 1.95 1.02 -2.12
C LYS A 82 1.13 1.65 -3.25
N LEU A 83 0.59 2.86 -3.05
CA LEU A 83 -0.15 3.59 -4.08
C LEU A 83 0.71 3.87 -5.31
N TYR A 84 1.92 4.40 -5.13
CA TYR A 84 2.79 4.75 -6.26
C TYR A 84 3.31 3.55 -7.04
N LEU A 85 3.59 2.44 -6.37
CA LEU A 85 3.88 1.19 -7.07
C LEU A 85 2.68 0.72 -7.91
N SER A 86 1.45 0.85 -7.42
CA SER A 86 0.23 0.52 -8.17
C SER A 86 -0.02 1.48 -9.35
N MET A 87 0.31 2.76 -9.21
CA MET A 87 0.22 3.73 -10.30
C MET A 87 1.35 3.57 -11.34
N GLY A 88 2.43 2.86 -10.98
CA GLY A 88 3.63 2.69 -11.82
C GLY A 88 4.67 3.80 -11.65
N PHE A 89 4.57 4.63 -10.61
CA PHE A 89 5.54 5.68 -10.29
C PHE A 89 6.67 5.10 -9.40
N ARG A 90 7.51 4.24 -9.99
CA ARG A 90 8.53 3.49 -9.26
C ARG A 90 9.57 4.41 -8.63
N LYS A 91 10.02 5.45 -9.34
CA LYS A 91 10.98 6.41 -8.79
C LYS A 91 10.44 7.18 -7.58
N GLN A 92 9.17 7.58 -7.63
CA GLN A 92 8.52 8.25 -6.49
C GLN A 92 8.39 7.30 -5.30
N ALA A 93 8.00 6.04 -5.54
CA ALA A 93 7.95 5.02 -4.50
C ALA A 93 9.31 4.78 -3.82
N GLU A 94 10.40 4.74 -4.60
CA GLU A 94 11.77 4.60 -4.06
C GLU A 94 12.18 5.82 -3.22
N HIS A 95 11.85 7.03 -3.67
CA HIS A 95 12.13 8.24 -2.92
C HIS A 95 11.41 8.24 -1.57
N TYR A 96 10.11 7.89 -1.55
CA TYR A 96 9.39 7.71 -0.28
C TYR A 96 9.96 6.59 0.59
N PHE A 97 10.54 5.54 0.00
CA PHE A 97 11.22 4.50 0.75
C PHE A 97 12.49 5.00 1.44
N GLU A 98 13.22 5.96 0.86
CA GLU A 98 14.36 6.60 1.53
C GLU A 98 13.90 7.37 2.76
N ILE A 99 12.81 8.14 2.65
CA ILE A 99 12.18 8.86 3.78
C ILE A 99 11.74 7.87 4.87
N TYR A 100 11.08 6.77 4.47
CA TYR A 100 10.67 5.71 5.38
C TYR A 100 11.85 5.16 6.18
N ARG A 101 12.97 4.85 5.51
CA ARG A 101 14.17 4.31 6.15
C ARG A 101 14.85 5.32 7.07
N PHE A 102 14.85 6.60 6.70
CA PHE A 102 15.41 7.66 7.54
C PHE A 102 14.63 7.81 8.86
N ASN A 103 13.30 7.69 8.80
CA ASN A 103 12.42 7.78 9.97
C ASN A 103 12.44 6.52 10.86
N GLN A 104 13.17 5.46 10.49
CA GLN A 104 13.26 4.23 11.25
C GLN A 104 14.58 4.10 12.00
N GLU A 105 14.51 3.65 13.26
CA GLU A 105 15.71 3.35 14.06
C GLU A 105 16.30 1.97 13.74
N SER A 106 15.48 1.00 13.33
CA SER A 106 15.91 -0.35 12.97
C SER A 106 15.02 -0.96 11.89
N LYS A 107 15.57 -1.92 11.11
CA LYS A 107 14.80 -2.64 10.11
C LYS A 107 13.68 -3.45 10.78
N ASP A 108 12.45 -3.18 10.41
CA ASP A 108 11.26 -3.93 10.82
C ASP A 108 10.71 -4.80 9.68
N ALA A 109 9.64 -5.55 9.94
CA ALA A 109 8.93 -6.32 8.92
C ALA A 109 8.43 -5.42 7.77
N GLY A 110 8.03 -4.17 8.08
CA GLY A 110 7.59 -3.17 7.11
C GLY A 110 8.66 -2.83 6.06
N THR A 111 9.91 -2.75 6.48
CA THR A 111 11.06 -2.51 5.59
C THR A 111 11.18 -3.61 4.54
N TYR A 112 11.19 -4.88 4.97
CA TYR A 112 11.29 -6.03 4.07
C TYR A 112 10.08 -6.14 3.15
N ARG A 113 8.89 -5.76 3.62
CA ARG A 113 7.66 -5.72 2.81
C ARG A 113 7.74 -4.66 1.71
N ILE A 114 8.29 -3.48 1.99
CA ILE A 114 8.53 -2.46 0.96
C ILE A 114 9.59 -2.95 -0.04
N GLU A 115 10.71 -3.51 0.43
CA GLU A 115 11.75 -4.08 -0.43
C GLU A 115 11.15 -5.15 -1.37
N TYR A 116 10.26 -5.99 -0.85
CA TYR A 116 9.51 -6.99 -1.62
C TYR A 116 8.60 -6.34 -2.68
N MET A 117 7.79 -5.34 -2.31
CA MET A 117 6.88 -4.67 -3.24
C MET A 117 7.65 -3.94 -4.37
N ILE A 118 8.76 -3.27 -4.04
CA ILE A 118 9.63 -2.64 -5.03
C ILE A 118 10.23 -3.71 -5.94
N ALA A 119 10.79 -4.79 -5.39
CA ALA A 119 11.32 -5.91 -6.20
C ALA A 119 10.26 -6.52 -7.12
N LYS A 120 9.02 -6.63 -6.66
CA LYS A 120 7.85 -7.07 -7.44
C LYS A 120 7.59 -6.11 -8.61
N ALA A 121 7.65 -4.80 -8.39
CA ALA A 121 7.49 -3.79 -9.44
C ALA A 121 8.63 -3.79 -10.48
N TYR A 122 9.84 -4.19 -10.09
CA TYR A 122 10.96 -4.42 -11.01
C TYR A 122 10.93 -5.77 -11.72
N HIS A 123 9.90 -6.60 -11.48
CA HIS A 123 9.76 -7.94 -12.05
C HIS A 123 11.00 -8.81 -11.77
N LYS A 124 11.57 -8.65 -10.56
CA LYS A 124 12.69 -9.46 -10.10
C LYS A 124 12.30 -10.94 -10.02
N PRO A 125 13.26 -11.87 -10.18
CA PRO A 125 12.96 -13.30 -10.18
C PRO A 125 12.29 -13.72 -8.87
N VAL A 126 11.30 -14.61 -8.97
CA VAL A 126 10.47 -15.05 -7.84
C VAL A 126 11.28 -15.65 -6.68
N ASN A 127 12.45 -16.24 -6.95
CA ASN A 127 13.34 -16.73 -5.90
C ASN A 127 13.90 -15.60 -5.01
N GLU A 128 14.17 -14.43 -5.59
CA GLU A 128 14.61 -13.24 -4.84
C GLU A 128 13.44 -12.67 -4.03
N LEU A 129 12.25 -12.56 -4.66
CA LEU A 129 11.02 -12.14 -3.98
C LEU A 129 10.71 -13.02 -2.76
N TYR A 130 10.83 -14.34 -2.92
CA TYR A 130 10.64 -15.32 -1.86
C TYR A 130 11.62 -15.13 -0.71
N SER A 131 12.92 -14.94 -1.00
CA SER A 131 13.94 -14.73 0.03
C SER A 131 13.65 -13.50 0.88
N ILE A 132 13.17 -12.41 0.26
CA ILE A 132 12.83 -11.17 0.96
C ILE A 132 11.59 -11.40 1.84
N LEU A 133 10.55 -12.01 1.28
CA LEU A 133 9.29 -12.18 2.01
C LEU A 133 9.39 -13.17 3.18
N VAL A 134 10.18 -14.24 3.06
CA VAL A 134 10.50 -15.14 4.19
C VAL A 134 11.08 -14.34 5.35
N SER A 135 12.06 -13.48 5.06
CA SER A 135 12.70 -12.64 6.09
C SER A 135 11.72 -11.70 6.78
N ALA A 136 10.70 -11.22 6.07
CA ALA A 136 9.62 -10.41 6.64
C ALA A 136 8.68 -11.23 7.53
N ASN A 137 8.27 -12.41 7.06
CA ASN A 137 7.29 -13.27 7.72
C ASN A 137 7.84 -13.92 9.00
N ASP A 138 9.16 -14.15 9.08
CA ASP A 138 9.84 -14.61 10.30
C ASP A 138 9.73 -13.60 11.46
N VAL A 139 9.55 -12.30 11.15
CA VAL A 139 9.38 -11.24 12.15
C VAL A 139 7.91 -11.10 12.53
N GLU A 140 7.03 -10.91 11.53
CA GLU A 140 5.60 -10.77 11.73
C GLU A 140 4.87 -11.18 10.44
N THR A 141 3.88 -12.07 10.55
CA THR A 141 2.98 -12.40 9.44
C THR A 141 1.56 -11.88 9.69
N SER A 142 0.85 -11.62 8.59
CA SER A 142 -0.56 -11.25 8.57
C SER A 142 -1.23 -11.95 7.39
N GLU A 143 -2.56 -11.89 7.32
CA GLU A 143 -3.32 -12.49 6.21
C GLU A 143 -2.80 -12.08 4.82
N GLU A 144 -2.50 -10.79 4.62
CA GLU A 144 -2.00 -10.27 3.34
C GLU A 144 -0.68 -10.96 2.92
N TRP A 145 0.22 -11.18 3.88
CA TRP A 145 1.55 -11.74 3.61
C TRP A 145 1.55 -13.26 3.53
N ASP A 146 0.68 -13.93 4.28
CA ASP A 146 0.43 -15.35 4.10
C ASP A 146 -0.15 -15.62 2.70
N TYR A 147 -1.01 -14.74 2.20
CA TYR A 147 -1.56 -14.83 0.85
C TYR A 147 -0.48 -14.59 -0.22
N GLU A 148 0.34 -13.54 -0.09
CA GLU A 148 1.45 -13.29 -1.02
C GLU A 148 2.46 -14.44 -1.02
N MET A 149 2.77 -15.00 0.15
CA MET A 149 3.66 -16.16 0.28
C MET A 149 3.08 -17.39 -0.44
N LEU A 150 1.77 -17.60 -0.34
CA LEU A 150 1.06 -18.66 -1.08
C LEU A 150 1.18 -18.46 -2.59
N LEU A 151 1.05 -17.23 -3.10
CA LEU A 151 1.21 -16.93 -4.53
C LEU A 151 2.65 -17.23 -5.02
N LEU A 152 3.68 -16.84 -4.25
CA LEU A 152 5.06 -17.15 -4.59
C LEU A 152 5.31 -18.67 -4.60
N HIS A 153 4.76 -19.39 -3.63
CA HIS A 153 4.85 -20.86 -3.59
C HIS A 153 4.20 -21.50 -4.80
N ALA A 154 3.01 -21.02 -5.21
CA ALA A 154 2.31 -21.48 -6.39
C ALA A 154 3.14 -21.28 -7.66
N TYR A 155 3.88 -20.17 -7.73
CA TYR A 155 4.69 -19.82 -8.89
C TYR A 155 5.99 -20.64 -8.95
N ILE A 156 6.59 -20.94 -7.79
CA ILE A 156 7.85 -21.71 -7.70
C ILE A 156 7.61 -23.22 -7.86
N ARG A 157 6.51 -23.78 -7.31
CA ARG A 157 6.33 -25.23 -7.18
C ARG A 157 5.02 -25.71 -7.81
N ASN A 158 5.16 -26.65 -8.74
CA ASN A 158 4.10 -27.51 -9.29
C ASN A 158 2.94 -27.81 -8.31
N LYS A 159 1.71 -27.75 -8.85
CA LYS A 159 0.37 -27.76 -8.24
C LYS A 159 0.18 -28.48 -6.88
N ASP A 160 0.83 -29.60 -6.61
CA ASP A 160 0.55 -30.45 -5.43
C ASP A 160 0.76 -29.75 -4.06
N LYS A 161 1.74 -28.85 -3.96
CA LYS A 161 1.96 -28.06 -2.71
C LYS A 161 1.04 -26.86 -2.59
N PHE A 162 0.53 -26.36 -3.71
CA PHE A 162 -0.39 -25.23 -3.73
C PHE A 162 -1.74 -25.62 -3.15
N ASP A 163 -2.29 -26.77 -3.53
CA ASP A 163 -3.61 -27.22 -3.06
C ASP A 163 -3.64 -27.40 -1.53
N SER A 164 -2.59 -27.98 -0.95
CA SER A 164 -2.49 -28.17 0.50
C SER A 164 -2.38 -26.83 1.25
N ALA A 165 -1.51 -25.93 0.77
CA ALA A 165 -1.32 -24.61 1.38
C ALA A 165 -2.57 -23.70 1.19
N ALA A 166 -3.29 -23.84 0.08
CA ALA A 166 -4.55 -23.14 -0.17
C ALA A 166 -5.66 -23.61 0.78
N ILE A 167 -5.71 -24.91 1.10
CA ILE A 167 -6.64 -25.46 2.10
C ILE A 167 -6.33 -24.90 3.50
N GLU A 168 -5.05 -24.85 3.89
CA GLU A 168 -4.63 -24.25 5.16
C GLU A 168 -4.99 -22.76 5.24
N PHE A 169 -4.75 -22.01 4.17
CA PHE A 169 -5.12 -20.59 4.09
C PHE A 169 -6.64 -20.39 4.24
N LYS A 170 -7.45 -21.18 3.52
CA LYS A 170 -8.92 -21.17 3.65
C LYS A 170 -9.40 -21.52 5.06
N ALA A 171 -8.75 -22.48 5.71
CA ALA A 171 -9.10 -22.89 7.06
C ALA A 171 -8.78 -21.79 8.09
N LYS A 172 -7.68 -21.07 7.89
CA LYS A 172 -7.20 -19.97 8.74
C LYS A 172 -8.00 -18.68 8.53
N TYR A 173 -8.36 -18.34 7.29
CA TYR A 173 -8.97 -17.06 6.91
C TYR A 173 -10.33 -17.20 6.24
N ARG A 174 -11.32 -17.69 6.99
CA ARG A 174 -12.65 -18.06 6.46
C ARG A 174 -13.48 -16.91 5.86
N ASN A 175 -13.19 -15.66 6.25
CA ASN A 175 -13.93 -14.48 5.81
C ASN A 175 -13.08 -13.57 4.90
N SER A 176 -11.93 -14.03 4.41
CA SER A 176 -11.06 -13.20 3.60
C SER A 176 -11.68 -12.91 2.23
N SER A 177 -11.62 -11.64 1.80
CA SER A 177 -11.99 -11.24 0.44
C SER A 177 -11.13 -11.92 -0.64
N ARG A 178 -9.92 -12.36 -0.26
CA ARG A 178 -8.93 -13.02 -1.14
C ARG A 178 -9.26 -14.48 -1.43
N LEU A 179 -10.24 -15.07 -0.74
CA LEU A 179 -10.67 -16.45 -1.02
C LEU A 179 -11.24 -16.60 -2.43
N SER A 180 -12.00 -15.61 -2.90
CA SER A 180 -12.58 -15.62 -4.26
C SER A 180 -11.50 -15.61 -5.35
N THR A 181 -10.44 -14.83 -5.15
CA THR A 181 -9.26 -14.80 -6.02
C THR A 181 -8.49 -16.11 -5.95
N LEU A 182 -8.37 -16.70 -4.76
CA LEU A 182 -7.71 -17.99 -4.59
C LEU A 182 -8.47 -19.12 -5.32
N ASP A 183 -9.80 -19.12 -5.26
CA ASP A 183 -10.66 -20.05 -6.01
C ASP A 183 -10.47 -19.88 -7.53
N SER A 184 -10.43 -18.64 -8.00
CA SER A 184 -10.19 -18.32 -9.43
C SER A 184 -8.81 -18.80 -9.91
N LEU A 185 -7.79 -18.70 -9.06
CA LEU A 185 -6.44 -19.22 -9.34
C LEU A 185 -6.42 -20.76 -9.39
N ILE A 186 -7.14 -21.44 -8.49
CA ILE A 186 -7.27 -22.91 -8.51
C ILE A 186 -7.97 -23.37 -9.79
N GLU A 187 -9.02 -22.65 -10.21
CA GLU A 187 -9.77 -22.92 -11.43
C GLU A 187 -9.00 -22.55 -12.72
N ASN A 188 -7.83 -21.92 -12.61
CA ASN A 188 -6.99 -21.41 -13.71
C ASN A 188 -7.73 -20.38 -14.59
N THR A 189 -8.68 -19.64 -14.03
CA THR A 189 -9.40 -18.56 -14.73
C THR A 189 -8.62 -17.26 -14.73
N GLU A 190 -7.75 -17.05 -13.73
CA GLU A 190 -6.83 -15.91 -13.64
C GLU A 190 -5.37 -16.34 -13.79
N SER A 191 -4.53 -15.48 -14.38
CA SER A 191 -3.10 -15.75 -14.52
C SER A 191 -2.37 -15.50 -13.19
N LEU A 192 -1.70 -16.53 -12.68
CA LEU A 192 -0.85 -16.41 -11.48
C LEU A 192 0.25 -15.37 -11.66
N GLU A 193 0.86 -15.29 -12.84
CA GLU A 193 1.88 -14.29 -13.17
C GLU A 193 1.34 -12.86 -13.03
N SER A 194 0.10 -12.62 -13.44
CA SER A 194 -0.53 -11.30 -13.29
C SER A 194 -0.78 -10.89 -11.83
N LYS A 195 -0.94 -11.87 -10.92
CA LYS A 195 -1.09 -11.62 -9.48
C LYS A 195 0.26 -11.45 -8.78
N VAL A 196 1.26 -12.24 -9.19
CA VAL A 196 2.64 -12.15 -8.70
C VAL A 196 3.35 -10.89 -9.23
N TYR A 197 2.96 -10.34 -10.37
CA TYR A 197 3.51 -9.08 -10.89
C TYR A 197 2.39 -8.07 -11.14
N ILE A 198 1.66 -7.74 -10.07
CA ILE A 198 0.51 -6.83 -10.12
C ILE A 198 0.90 -5.38 -10.47
N PHE A 199 2.13 -4.98 -10.19
CA PHE A 199 2.61 -3.62 -10.43
C PHE A 199 3.09 -3.43 -11.88
N PRO A 200 2.84 -2.25 -12.49
CA PRO A 200 3.39 -1.91 -13.79
C PRO A 200 4.91 -2.04 -13.82
N CYS A 201 5.44 -2.70 -14.86
CA CYS A 201 6.89 -2.90 -15.06
C CYS A 201 7.58 -1.59 -15.47
N GLU A 202 6.91 -0.76 -16.25
CA GLU A 202 7.45 0.51 -16.74
C GLU A 202 7.16 1.67 -15.79
N ASP A 203 8.17 2.51 -15.57
CA ASP A 203 8.02 3.73 -14.78
C ASP A 203 7.22 4.74 -15.60
N ARG A 204 6.04 5.10 -15.11
CA ARG A 204 5.18 6.07 -15.78
C ARG A 204 5.60 7.49 -15.43
N ASN A 205 5.51 8.38 -16.41
CA ASN A 205 5.63 9.81 -16.13
C ASN A 205 4.36 10.27 -15.40
N ASP A 206 4.56 10.99 -14.32
CA ASP A 206 3.49 11.70 -13.63
C ASP A 206 3.26 13.02 -14.36
N ASP A 207 2.41 13.01 -15.39
CA ASP A 207 2.09 14.15 -16.26
C ASP A 207 0.58 14.47 -16.34
N ASP A 208 -0.23 13.79 -15.53
CA ASP A 208 -1.67 14.02 -15.45
C ASP A 208 -1.98 15.47 -15.01
N PRO A 209 -2.70 16.27 -15.83
CA PRO A 209 -3.09 17.63 -15.48
C PRO A 209 -4.03 17.71 -14.26
N GLU A 210 -4.87 16.70 -14.02
CA GLU A 210 -5.79 16.69 -12.88
C GLU A 210 -5.05 16.56 -11.53
N GLN A 211 -3.81 16.08 -11.57
CA GLN A 211 -2.94 15.87 -10.40
C GLN A 211 -1.90 16.98 -10.23
N GLU A 212 -1.90 18.02 -11.08
CA GLU A 212 -0.86 19.06 -11.07
C GLU A 212 -0.79 19.80 -9.72
N GLU A 213 -1.94 20.21 -9.17
CA GLU A 213 -2.00 20.89 -7.87
C GLU A 213 -1.44 20.02 -6.73
N ILE A 214 -1.78 18.73 -6.75
CA ILE A 214 -1.30 17.77 -5.73
C ILE A 214 0.20 17.55 -5.90
N ARG A 215 0.70 17.46 -7.13
CA ARG A 215 2.13 17.28 -7.44
C ARG A 215 2.95 18.48 -6.98
N GLU A 216 2.47 19.70 -7.20
CA GLU A 216 3.15 20.91 -6.71
C GLU A 216 3.15 20.97 -5.17
N PHE A 217 2.06 20.58 -4.54
CA PHE A 217 1.96 20.51 -3.08
C PHE A 217 2.89 19.44 -2.51
N GLU A 218 2.88 18.25 -3.09
CA GLU A 218 3.75 17.13 -2.73
C GLU A 218 5.23 17.50 -2.85
N LYS A 219 5.60 18.15 -3.96
CA LYS A 219 6.99 18.58 -4.18
C LYS A 219 7.51 19.46 -3.05
N LYS A 220 6.69 20.38 -2.53
CA LYS A 220 7.08 21.22 -1.39
C LYS A 220 7.34 20.40 -0.13
N ILE A 221 6.53 19.37 0.11
CA ILE A 221 6.69 18.48 1.27
C ILE A 221 7.96 17.63 1.13
N LEU A 222 8.18 17.07 -0.07
CA LEU A 222 9.37 16.28 -0.37
C LEU A 222 10.65 17.13 -0.27
N ASP A 223 10.65 18.36 -0.79
CA ASP A 223 11.78 19.29 -0.65
C ASP A 223 12.10 19.56 0.84
N GLU A 224 11.08 19.67 1.71
CA GLU A 224 11.27 19.83 3.15
C GLU A 224 11.82 18.57 3.83
N ASP A 225 11.38 17.39 3.41
CA ASP A 225 11.88 16.11 3.94
C ASP A 225 13.30 15.81 3.46
N ASP A 226 13.62 16.13 2.22
CA ASP A 226 14.97 16.04 1.66
C ASP A 226 15.96 16.92 2.39
N LEU A 227 15.55 18.13 2.78
CA LEU A 227 16.38 19.01 3.62
C LEU A 227 16.65 18.41 5.00
N LYS A 228 15.78 17.55 5.52
CA LYS A 228 16.00 16.85 6.81
C LYS A 228 16.90 15.64 6.65
N ILE A 229 16.73 14.87 5.57
CA ILE A 229 17.49 13.64 5.29
C ILE A 229 18.91 13.98 4.82
N HIS A 230 19.02 15.00 3.98
CA HIS A 230 20.25 15.56 3.47
C HIS A 230 20.34 17.02 3.92
N PRO A 231 20.64 17.27 5.22
CA PRO A 231 20.89 18.63 5.68
C PRO A 231 22.02 19.16 4.80
N LYS A 232 21.75 20.28 4.10
CA LYS A 232 22.77 20.95 3.30
C LYS A 232 23.99 21.08 4.19
N ASP A 233 25.04 20.35 3.84
CA ASP A 233 26.35 20.48 4.46
C ASP A 233 26.58 21.98 4.62
N ALA A 234 26.69 22.43 5.88
CA ALA A 234 27.18 23.74 6.21
C ALA A 234 28.63 23.80 5.71
N LYS A 235 28.79 24.08 4.42
CA LYS A 235 30.03 24.33 3.72
C LYS A 235 29.81 25.50 2.78
N SER A 236 29.80 26.70 3.35
CA SER A 236 30.98 27.57 3.34
C SER A 236 30.76 28.79 4.22
#